data_AF-A0A2M7SGR1-F1
#
_entry.id   AF-A0A2M7SGR1-F1
#
_cell.length_a   1.000
_cell.length_b   1.000
_cell.length_c   1.000
_cell.angle_alpha   90.00
_cell.angle_beta   90.00
_cell.angle_gamma   90.00
#
_symmetry.space_group_name_H-M   'P 1'
#
loop_
_entity.id
_entity.type
_entity.pdbx_description
1 polymer ?
#
loop_
_entity_poly.entity_id
_entity_poly.type
_entity_poly.pdbx_seq_one_letter_code
_entity_poly.pdbx_strand_id
1 'polypeptide(L)'
;AGDISHMMDVVLGWDATAEVIDDWMYKKIAEKYALDPAMQKWMKEVNPYALQNILDKLLEAISRGMWNADKEMEKSLREAYLEMEGQIEELTE
;
A
#
# COMPACT_ATOMS: atom_id res chain seq x y z
N ALA A 1 2.66 -12.94 -3.68
CA ALA A 1 1.98 -11.72 -3.18
C ALA A 1 2.08 -11.59 -1.67
N GLY A 2 1.86 -12.66 -0.88
CA GLY A 2 1.98 -12.62 0.59
C GLY A 2 3.31 -12.06 1.10
N ASP A 3 4.45 -12.50 0.57
CA ASP A 3 5.76 -12.01 0.99
C ASP A 3 5.95 -10.49 0.72
N ILE A 4 5.37 -9.97 -0.36
CA ILE A 4 5.42 -8.53 -0.69
C ILE A 4 4.61 -7.73 0.33
N SER A 5 3.42 -8.23 0.68
CA SER A 5 2.59 -7.64 1.73
C SER A 5 3.33 -7.64 3.07
N HIS A 6 3.94 -8.77 3.45
CA HIS A 6 4.65 -8.89 4.72
C HIS A 6 5.87 -7.96 4.80
N MET A 7 6.57 -7.73 3.68
CA MET A 7 7.67 -6.77 3.62
C MET A 7 7.22 -5.35 4.02
N MET A 8 5.97 -4.98 3.72
CA MET A 8 5.43 -3.67 4.09
C MET A 8 5.29 -3.51 5.62
N ASP A 9 4.88 -4.58 6.32
CA ASP A 9 4.83 -4.59 7.79
C ASP A 9 6.23 -4.40 8.41
N VAL A 10 7.24 -5.01 7.79
CA VAL A 10 8.64 -4.87 8.21
C VAL A 10 9.13 -3.43 8.00
N VAL A 11 8.84 -2.82 6.85
CA VAL A 11 9.20 -1.43 6.54
C VAL A 11 8.61 -0.48 7.57
N LEU A 12 7.30 -0.58 7.86
CA LEU A 12 6.66 0.23 8.90
C LEU A 12 7.25 -0.01 10.29
N GLY A 13 7.59 -1.27 10.61
CA GLY A 13 8.21 -1.60 11.90
C GLY A 13 9.57 -0.94 12.09
N TRP A 14 10.42 -0.93 11.05
CA TRP A 14 11.71 -0.25 11.09
C TRP A 14 11.55 1.26 11.19
N ASP A 15 10.65 1.84 10.41
CA ASP A 15 10.45 3.28 10.44
C ASP A 15 9.90 3.76 11.80
N ALA A 16 8.93 3.02 12.36
CA ALA A 16 8.36 3.34 13.67
C ALA A 16 9.35 3.22 14.84
N THR A 17 10.45 2.48 14.68
CA THR A 17 11.41 2.22 15.77
C THR A 17 12.75 2.91 15.59
N ALA A 18 13.14 3.20 14.34
CA ALA A 18 14.45 3.72 14.00
C ALA A 18 14.42 4.91 13.04
N GLU A 19 13.25 5.31 12.51
CA GLU A 19 13.09 6.45 11.58
C GLU A 19 14.06 6.36 10.39
N VAL A 20 14.18 5.18 9.80
CA VAL A 20 15.16 4.86 8.73
C VAL A 20 14.55 4.83 7.33
N ILE A 21 13.25 5.07 7.17
CA ILE A 21 12.60 5.01 5.87
C ILE A 21 12.29 6.42 5.39
N ASP A 22 12.98 6.86 4.35
CA ASP A 22 12.75 8.17 3.74
C ASP A 22 11.49 8.19 2.88
N ASP A 23 10.89 9.39 2.70
CA ASP A 23 9.71 9.62 1.86
C ASP A 23 9.83 9.05 0.43
N TRP A 24 11.02 9.11 -0.16
CA TRP A 24 11.25 8.60 -1.52
C TRP A 24 11.16 7.07 -1.59
N MET A 25 11.45 6.36 -0.49
CA MET A 25 11.36 4.91 -0.41
C MET A 25 9.89 4.48 -0.38
N TYR A 26 9.07 5.12 0.47
CA TYR A 26 7.62 4.93 0.45
C TYR A 26 7.02 5.22 -0.92
N LYS A 27 7.42 6.34 -1.55
CA LYS A 27 6.99 6.67 -2.91
C LYS A 27 7.31 5.55 -3.91
N LYS A 28 8.51 4.97 -3.86
CA LYS A 28 8.89 3.86 -4.76
C LYS A 28 8.08 2.60 -4.50
N ILE A 29 7.77 2.30 -3.24
CA ILE A 29 6.90 1.17 -2.87
C ILE A 29 5.49 1.41 -3.40
N ALA A 30 4.92 2.58 -3.17
CA ALA A 30 3.59 2.96 -3.65
C ALA A 30 3.50 2.86 -5.18
N GLU A 31 4.43 3.49 -5.90
CA GLU A 31 4.49 3.45 -7.36
C GLU A 31 4.58 2.02 -7.89
N LYS A 32 5.40 1.16 -7.27
CA LYS A 32 5.69 -0.17 -7.82
C LYS A 32 4.69 -1.24 -7.43
N TYR A 33 4.20 -1.20 -6.19
CA TYR A 33 3.42 -2.29 -5.62
C TYR A 33 1.94 -1.97 -5.46
N ALA A 34 1.60 -0.71 -5.23
CA ALA A 34 0.23 -0.28 -5.02
C ALA A 34 -0.42 0.33 -6.27
N LEU A 35 0.34 1.09 -7.08
CA LEU A 35 -0.20 1.92 -8.16
C LEU A 35 0.17 1.46 -9.59
N ASP A 36 1.17 0.58 -9.74
CA ASP A 36 1.51 -0.01 -11.04
C ASP A 36 0.34 -0.88 -11.55
N PRO A 37 -0.26 -0.58 -12.72
CA PRO A 37 -1.45 -1.31 -13.18
C PRO A 37 -1.23 -2.80 -13.40
N ALA A 38 -0.02 -3.20 -13.84
CA ALA A 38 0.29 -4.60 -14.05
C ALA A 38 0.43 -5.33 -12.71
N MET A 39 1.03 -4.69 -11.71
CA MET A 39 1.13 -5.22 -10.36
C MET A 39 -0.24 -5.32 -9.69
N GLN A 40 -1.07 -4.28 -9.79
CA GLN A 40 -2.42 -4.30 -9.26
C GLN A 40 -3.22 -5.46 -9.86
N LYS A 41 -3.21 -5.60 -11.19
CA LYS A 41 -3.90 -6.70 -11.87
C LYS A 41 -3.42 -8.06 -11.37
N TRP A 42 -2.10 -8.26 -11.31
CA TRP A 42 -1.53 -9.51 -10.83
C TRP A 42 -1.91 -9.79 -9.37
N MET A 43 -1.83 -8.81 -8.46
CA MET A 43 -2.20 -8.99 -7.06
C MET A 43 -3.70 -9.27 -6.91
N LYS A 44 -4.57 -8.55 -7.62
CA LYS A 44 -6.02 -8.81 -7.63
C LYS A 44 -6.34 -10.25 -8.05
N GLU A 45 -5.62 -10.80 -9.03
CA GLU A 45 -5.80 -12.18 -9.49
C GLU A 45 -5.28 -13.24 -8.49
N VAL A 46 -4.12 -13.01 -7.86
CA VAL A 46 -3.45 -14.05 -7.05
C VAL A 46 -3.71 -13.96 -5.55
N ASN A 47 -3.87 -12.75 -5.02
CA ASN A 47 -4.17 -12.47 -3.62
C ASN A 47 -4.65 -11.00 -3.43
N PRO A 48 -5.94 -10.72 -3.57
CA PRO A 48 -6.50 -9.37 -3.44
C PRO A 48 -6.23 -8.74 -2.05
N TYR A 49 -6.23 -9.55 -0.99
CA TYR A 49 -5.96 -9.09 0.38
C TYR A 49 -4.52 -8.57 0.57
N ALA A 50 -3.56 -9.05 -0.25
CA ALA A 50 -2.19 -8.54 -0.21
C ALA A 50 -2.12 -7.09 -0.72
N LEU A 51 -2.86 -6.76 -1.79
CA LEU A 51 -2.93 -5.39 -2.30
C LEU A 51 -3.64 -4.47 -1.31
N GLN A 52 -4.74 -4.94 -0.72
CA GLN A 52 -5.45 -4.19 0.33
C GLN A 52 -4.52 -3.86 1.50
N ASN A 53 -3.79 -4.85 2.05
CA ASN A 53 -2.87 -4.61 3.16
C ASN A 53 -1.75 -3.61 2.80
N ILE A 54 -1.19 -3.68 1.59
CA ILE A 54 -0.17 -2.71 1.16
C ILE A 54 -0.75 -1.28 1.12
N LEU A 55 -1.96 -1.12 0.57
CA LEU A 55 -2.65 0.18 0.51
C LEU A 55 -2.96 0.71 1.92
N ASP A 56 -3.48 -0.13 2.81
CA ASP A 56 -3.72 0.19 4.22
C ASP A 56 -2.44 0.71 4.90
N LYS A 57 -1.33 -0.01 4.74
CA LYS A 57 -0.05 0.31 5.39
C LYS A 57 0.57 1.61 4.85
N LEU A 58 0.42 1.88 3.55
CA LEU A 58 0.86 3.16 2.96
C LEU A 58 0.04 4.34 3.46
N LEU A 59 -1.29 4.19 3.56
CA LEU A 59 -2.17 5.20 4.12
C LEU A 59 -1.94 5.39 5.63
N GLU A 60 -1.63 4.32 6.35
CA GLU A 60 -1.21 4.34 7.76
C GLU A 60 0.05 5.20 7.92
N ALA A 61 1.08 4.98 7.11
CA ALA A 61 2.33 5.75 7.13
C ALA A 61 2.07 7.26 6.95
N ILE A 62 1.20 7.64 6.01
CA ILE A 62 0.80 9.05 5.81
C ILE A 62 0.09 9.58 7.06
N SER A 63 -0.92 8.86 7.57
CA SER A 63 -1.72 9.29 8.72
C SER A 63 -0.89 9.46 10.01
N ARG A 64 0.18 8.67 10.16
CA ARG A 64 1.09 8.70 11.31
C ARG A 64 2.21 9.73 11.15
N GLY A 65 2.27 10.43 10.02
CA GLY A 65 3.33 11.40 9.71
C GLY A 65 4.68 10.76 9.43
N MET A 66 4.71 9.44 9.20
CA MET A 66 5.90 8.66 8.83
C MET A 66 6.28 8.87 7.37
N TRP A 67 5.28 9.15 6.52
CA TRP A 67 5.49 9.50 5.12
C TRP A 67 4.79 10.81 4.77
N ASN A 68 5.55 11.79 4.27
CA ASN A 68 5.02 13.05 3.75
C ASN A 68 4.74 12.97 2.24
N ALA A 69 3.68 12.25 1.87
CA ALA A 69 3.24 12.14 0.49
C ALA A 69 2.65 13.47 -0.02
N ASP A 70 2.80 13.74 -1.32
CA ASP A 70 2.05 14.83 -1.95
C ASP A 70 0.54 14.48 -2.05
N LYS A 71 -0.29 15.51 -2.24
CA LYS A 71 -1.76 15.35 -2.26
C LYS A 71 -2.25 14.46 -3.39
N GLU A 72 -1.53 14.42 -4.51
CA GLU A 72 -1.92 13.60 -5.66
C GLU A 72 -1.66 12.12 -5.36
N MET A 73 -0.49 11.82 -4.78
CA MET A 73 -0.12 10.49 -4.32
C MET A 73 -1.09 9.96 -3.26
N GLU A 74 -1.40 10.75 -2.23
CA GLU A 74 -2.37 10.34 -1.20
C GLU A 74 -3.74 10.05 -1.82
N LYS A 75 -4.19 10.92 -2.74
CA LYS A 75 -5.46 10.74 -3.44
C LYS A 75 -5.47 9.44 -4.26
N SER A 76 -4.43 9.17 -5.04
CA SER A 76 -4.33 7.94 -5.84
C SER A 76 -4.36 6.68 -4.98
N LEU A 77 -3.71 6.70 -3.81
CA LEU A 77 -3.74 5.58 -2.87
C LEU A 77 -5.14 5.36 -2.28
N ARG A 78 -5.85 6.43 -1.92
CA ARG A 78 -7.25 6.36 -1.43
C ARG A 78 -8.20 5.82 -2.50
N GLU A 79 -8.05 6.26 -3.75
CA GLU A 79 -8.85 5.76 -4.86
C GLU A 79 -8.61 4.27 -5.10
N ALA A 80 -7.34 3.84 -5.12
CA ALA A 80 -6.98 2.43 -5.26
C ALA A 80 -7.51 1.57 -4.10
N TYR A 81 -7.50 2.11 -2.87
CA TYR A 81 -8.06 1.45 -1.69
C TYR A 81 -9.56 1.21 -1.81
N LEU A 82 -10.34 2.24 -2.17
CA LEU A 82 -11.79 2.13 -2.32
C LEU A 82 -12.18 1.14 -3.44
N GLU A 83 -11.44 1.14 -4.55
CA GLU A 83 -11.65 0.14 -5.61
C GLU A 83 -11.38 -1.28 -5.10
N MET A 84 -10.35 -1.46 -4.29
CA MET A 84 -9.98 -2.76 -3.72
C MET A 84 -10.99 -3.24 -2.67
N GLU A 85 -11.51 -2.35 -1.81
CA GLU A 85 -12.59 -2.68 -0.86
C GLU A 85 -13.82 -3.20 -1.60
N GLY A 86 -14.30 -2.48 -2.62
CA GLY A 86 -15.46 -2.93 -3.39
C GLY A 86 -15.27 -4.30 -4.05
N GLN A 87 -14.07 -4.60 -4.55
CA GLN A 87 -13.75 -5.92 -5.10
C GLN A 87 -13.71 -7.03 -4.04
N ILE A 88 -13.22 -6.74 -2.83
CA ILE A 88 -13.18 -7.72 -1.75
C ILE A 88 -14.60 -8.01 -1.25
N GLU A 89 -15.43 -6.98 -1.11
CA GLU A 89 -16.84 -7.15 -0.75
C GLU A 89 -17.53 -8.12 -1.73
N GLU A 90 -17.37 -7.90 -3.04
CA GLU A 90 -17.90 -8.80 -4.09
C GLU A 90 -17.41 -10.26 -3.99
N LEU A 91 -16.22 -10.51 -3.43
CA LEU A 91 -15.67 -11.86 -3.23
C LEU A 91 -16.17 -12.53 -1.95
N THR A 92 -16.62 -11.74 -0.98
CA THR A 92 -17.03 -12.21 0.36
C THR A 92 -18.54 -12.39 0.51
N GLU A 93 -19.33 -11.80 -0.41
CA GLU A 93 -20.77 -12.04 -0.56
C GLU A 93 -21.10 -13.27 -1.42
#